data_AF-A0A0H5D9L8-F1
#
_entry.id   AF-A0A0H5D9L8-F1
#
_cell.length_a   1.000
_cell.length_b   1.000
_cell.length_c   1.000
_cell.angle_alpha   90.00
_cell.angle_beta   90.00
_cell.angle_gamma   90.00
#
_symmetry.space_group_name_H-M   'P 1'
#
loop_
_entity.id
_entity.type
_entity.pdbx_description
1 polymer ?
#
loop_
_entity_poly.entity_id
_entity_poly.type
_entity_poly.pdbx_seq_one_letter_code
_entity_poly.pdbx_strand_id
1 'polypeptide(L)' 'MDLGHTEWRKSSLSGGGGELDDEECVEIAFAPGRVGVRDSKNVAGGALVVTEGAWRSALRSLLS' A
#
# COMPACT_ATOMS: atom_id res chain seq x y z
N MET A 1 1.55 -17.17 -5.24
CA MET A 1 0.72 -16.77 -4.09
C MET A 1 -0.33 -15.80 -4.59
N ASP A 2 -1.58 -16.01 -4.22
CA ASP A 2 -2.68 -15.12 -4.58
C ASP A 2 -2.84 -14.02 -3.52
N LEU A 3 -2.73 -12.76 -3.93
CA LEU A 3 -3.11 -11.57 -3.15
C LEU A 3 -4.49 -11.05 -3.60
N GLY A 4 -5.16 -11.76 -4.52
CA GLY A 4 -6.50 -11.42 -4.98
C GLY A 4 -7.55 -11.55 -3.89
N HIS A 5 -7.32 -12.44 -2.91
CA HIS A 5 -8.23 -12.69 -1.79
C HIS A 5 -7.96 -11.85 -0.52
N THR A 6 -6.97 -10.96 -0.53
CA THR A 6 -6.65 -10.12 0.64
C THR A 6 -7.40 -8.79 0.61
N GLU A 7 -7.85 -8.32 1.77
CA GLU A 7 -8.52 -7.03 1.89
C GLU A 7 -7.51 -5.88 1.72
N TRP A 8 -7.72 -5.08 0.68
CA TRP A 8 -6.91 -3.88 0.40
C TRP A 8 -7.50 -2.68 1.11
N ARG A 9 -6.67 -1.95 1.84
CA ARG A 9 -7.06 -0.73 2.55
C ARG A 9 -6.35 0.49 1.94
N LYS A 10 -7.14 1.48 1.51
CA LYS A 10 -6.63 2.80 1.07
C LYS A 10 -6.10 3.61 2.26
N SER A 11 -5.08 4.42 1.99
CA SER A 11 -4.58 5.41 2.96
C SER A 11 -5.64 6.49 3.25
N SER A 12 -5.68 7.00 4.48
CA SER A 12 -6.55 8.12 4.87
C SER A 12 -5.95 9.49 4.53
N LEU A 13 -4.68 9.53 4.08
CA LEU A 13 -3.99 10.73 3.61
C LEU A 13 -4.30 11.04 2.13
N SER A 14 -5.18 10.25 1.50
CA SER A 14 -5.57 10.37 0.11
C SER A 14 -6.53 11.54 -0.18
N GLY A 15 -6.51 12.63 0.61
CA GLY A 15 -7.40 13.77 0.41
C GLY A 15 -6.83 15.03 1.06
N GLY A 16 -6.23 15.91 0.26
CA GLY A 16 -5.57 17.11 0.74
C GLY A 16 -4.92 17.95 -0.37
N GLY A 17 -5.66 18.24 -1.45
CA GLY A 17 -5.27 19.08 -2.58
C GLY A 17 -6.51 19.36 -3.43
N GLY A 18 -6.47 20.23 -4.44
CA GLY A 18 -7.65 20.87 -5.07
C GLY A 18 -8.54 20.03 -6.02
N GLU A 19 -9.14 20.73 -7.00
CA GLU A 19 -10.23 20.22 -7.87
C GLU A 19 -9.77 19.42 -9.10
N LEU A 20 -8.50 18.99 -9.21
CA LEU A 20 -8.02 18.27 -10.39
C LEU A 20 -6.97 17.22 -9.97
N ASP A 21 -7.37 15.94 -9.92
CA ASP A 21 -6.51 14.75 -9.71
C ASP A 21 -5.96 14.48 -8.29
N ASP A 22 -6.46 15.18 -7.27
CA ASP A 22 -5.95 15.18 -5.87
C ASP A 22 -6.33 13.98 -4.98
N GLU A 23 -6.00 12.77 -5.40
CA GLU A 23 -5.94 11.60 -4.51
C GLU A 23 -4.61 10.86 -4.77
N GLU A 24 -3.63 10.96 -3.86
CA GLU A 24 -2.44 10.11 -3.90
C GLU A 24 -2.74 8.76 -3.23
N CYS A 25 -2.50 7.72 -4.01
CA CYS A 25 -3.31 6.51 -4.08
C CYS A 25 -2.45 5.31 -3.74
N VAL A 26 -2.23 5.03 -2.46
CA VAL A 26 -1.58 3.78 -2.04
C VAL A 26 -2.58 2.92 -1.29
N GLU A 27 -2.64 1.65 -1.69
CA GLU A 27 -3.37 0.59 -0.99
C GLU A 27 -2.40 -0.40 -0.36
N ILE A 28 -2.74 -0.86 0.84
CA ILE A 28 -1.97 -1.87 1.57
C ILE A 28 -2.88 -3.06 1.87
N ALA A 29 -2.38 -4.26 1.65
CA ALA A 29 -3.03 -5.51 2.06
C ALA A 29 -2.09 -6.33 2.96
N PHE A 30 -2.66 -6.88 4.03
CA PHE A 30 -1.96 -7.79 4.93
C PHE A 30 -2.39 -9.22 4.64
N ALA A 31 -1.40 -10.08 4.38
CA ALA A 31 -1.57 -11.52 4.21
C ALA A 31 -0.66 -12.25 5.21
N PRO A 32 -0.90 -13.52 5.53
CA PRO A 32 -0.01 -14.27 6.41
C PRO A 32 1.46 -14.21 5.95
N GLY A 33 2.32 -13.54 6.73
CA GLY A 33 3.75 -13.40 6.48
C GLY A 33 4.15 -12.35 5.42
N ARG A 34 3.19 -11.65 4.82
CA ARG A 34 3.45 -10.72 3.70
C ARG A 34 2.62 -9.44 3.77
N VAL A 35 3.17 -8.38 3.20
CA VAL A 35 2.49 -7.10 3.01
C VAL A 35 2.57 -6.73 1.53
N GLY A 36 1.40 -6.48 0.94
CA GLY A 36 1.26 -5.95 -0.41
C GLY A 36 1.10 -4.43 -0.37
N VAL A 37 1.79 -3.72 -1.26
CA VAL A 37 1.65 -2.27 -1.46
C VAL A 37 1.46 -2.03 -2.94
N ARG A 38 0.41 -1.30 -3.32
CA ARG A 38 0.16 -0.95 -4.72
C ARG A 38 -0.35 0.46 -4.88
N ASP A 39 -0.24 0.95 -6.10
CA ASP A 39 -0.86 2.18 -6.56
C ASP A 39 -2.37 1.94 -6.80
N SER A 40 -3.24 2.69 -6.12
CA SER A 40 -4.70 2.60 -6.28
C SER A 40 -5.18 3.11 -7.65
N LYS A 41 -4.43 4.00 -8.30
CA LYS A 41 -4.70 4.51 -9.66
C LYS A 41 -4.18 3.57 -10.73
N ASN A 42 -3.17 2.75 -10.41
CA ASN A 42 -2.58 1.80 -11.35
C ASN A 42 -2.55 0.36 -10.81
N VAL A 43 -3.73 -0.19 -10.49
CA VAL A 43 -3.87 -1.57 -9.99
C VAL A 43 -3.29 -2.60 -10.98
N ALA A 44 -3.39 -2.33 -12.28
CA ALA A 44 -2.83 -3.19 -13.33
C ALA A 44 -1.29 -3.19 -13.38
N GLY A 45 -0.64 -2.17 -12.80
CA GLY A 45 0.81 -2.08 -12.66
C GLY A 45 1.41 -3.10 -11.70
N GLY A 46 0.58 -3.82 -10.94
CA GLY A 46 1.00 -4.83 -9.98
C GLY A 46 1.24 -4.28 -8.56
N ALA A 47 1.65 -5.17 -7.66
CA ALA A 47 1.90 -4.83 -6.26
C ALA A 47 3.33 -5.19 -5.86
N LEU A 48 3.96 -4.33 -5.07
CA LEU A 48 5.17 -4.66 -4.34
C LEU A 48 4.79 -5.58 -3.17
N VAL A 49 5.46 -6.73 -3.07
CA VAL A 49 5.20 -7.72 -2.01
C VAL A 49 6.44 -7.91 -1.18
N VAL A 50 6.34 -7.57 0.10
CA VAL A 50 7.43 -7.70 1.07
C VAL A 50 7.04 -8.66 2.20
N THR A 51 8.03 -9.13 2.96
CA THR A 51 7.75 -9.86 4.20
C THR A 51 7.29 -8.90 5.28
N GLU A 52 6.55 -9.39 6.28
CA GLU A 52 6.18 -8.58 7.46
C GLU A 52 7.40 -7.99 8.18
N GLY A 53 8.52 -8.74 8.24
CA GLY A 53 9.76 -8.26 8.84
C GLY A 53 10.35 -7.07 8.08
N ALA A 54 10.42 -7.16 6.75
CA ALA A 54 10.90 -6.07 5.90
C ALA A 54 10.01 -4.82 6.01
N TRP A 55 8.68 -5.01 6.03
CA TRP A 55 7.71 -3.94 6.24
C TRP A 55 7.95 -3.19 7.57
N ARG A 56 8.13 -3.93 8.68
CA ARG A 56 8.42 -3.33 10.00
C ARG A 56 9.75 -2.57 10.02
N SER A 57 10.78 -3.10 9.37
CA SER A 57 12.08 -2.42 9.26
C SER A 57 11.97 -1.12 8.46
N ALA A 58 11.24 -1.14 7.35
CA ALA A 58 10.99 0.05 6.54
C ALA A 58 10.27 1.14 7.35
N LEU A 59 9.18 0.80 8.05
CA LEU A 59 8.47 1.77 8.90
C LEU A 59 9.35 2.35 10.00
N ARG A 60 10.21 1.53 10.62
CA ARG A 60 11.15 1.99 11.66
C ARG A 60 12.18 2.98 11.10
N SER A 61 12.62 2.79 9.85
CA SER A 61 13.58 3.71 9.21
C SER A 61 13.01 5.10 8.95
N LEU A 62 11.69 5.24 8.84
CA LEU A 62 11.00 6.52 8.61
C LEU A 62 10.73 7.30 9.90
N LEU A 63 10.97 6.69 11.06
CA LEU A 63 10.76 7.28 12.39
C LEU A 63 12.08 7.69 13.07
N SER A 64 13.19 7.61 12.34
CA SER A 64 14.54 8.05 12.72
C SER A 64 14.81 9.46 12.21
#